data_AF-A0A257LNZ4-F1
#
_entry.id   AF-A0A257LNZ4-F1
#
_cell.length_a   1.000
_cell.length_b   1.000
_cell.length_c   1.000
_cell.angle_alpha   90.00
_cell.angle_beta   90.00
_cell.angle_gamma   90.00
#
_symmetry.space_group_name_H-M   'P 1'
#
loop_
_entity.id
_entity.type
_entity.pdbx_description
1 polymer ?
#
loop_
_entity_poly.entity_id
_entity_poly.type
_entity_poly.pdbx_seq_one_letter_code
_entity_poly.pdbx_strand_id
1 'polypeptide(L)'
;MCPPKRWAEFLERRDLDLAHEIPGLARFRANFLCNHWGQAAVLRQIPAKIMSFEDLKLPEALKKLCHLNEGLVVVTGPTGSGKSTTLAAMIDYINTNLTKHIITIEDPIEFVHPVKKSVIIHREVGEHTESFGTALKGAMRHDPDILLVGEMRELETIKLALGCASMGMLVFGTLHTNSAAKTVDRIVDAF
;
A
#
# COMPACT_ATOMS: atom_id res chain seq x y z
N MET A 1 1.60 14.21 -17.32
CA MET A 1 1.98 13.71 -15.98
C MET A 1 0.90 13.96 -14.94
N CYS A 2 0.42 15.20 -14.74
CA CYS A 2 -0.65 15.50 -13.79
C CYS A 2 -2.02 15.70 -14.50
N PRO A 3 -3.09 14.94 -14.16
CA PRO A 3 -4.43 15.14 -14.70
C PRO A 3 -5.00 16.54 -14.39
N PRO A 4 -5.92 17.11 -15.20
CA PRO A 4 -6.44 18.47 -15.00
C PRO A 4 -7.02 18.73 -13.61
N LYS A 5 -7.79 17.78 -13.05
CA LYS A 5 -8.37 17.88 -11.70
C LYS A 5 -7.29 17.98 -10.62
N ARG A 6 -6.26 17.14 -10.74
CA ARG A 6 -5.11 17.09 -9.82
C ARG A 6 -4.23 18.33 -9.97
N TRP A 7 -4.11 18.86 -11.19
CA TRP A 7 -3.40 20.12 -11.41
C TRP A 7 -4.10 21.31 -10.74
N ALA A 8 -5.43 21.38 -10.81
CA ALA A 8 -6.19 22.38 -10.05
C ALA A 8 -5.96 22.25 -8.54
N GLU A 9 -5.94 21.02 -8.01
CA GLU A 9 -5.61 20.75 -6.60
C GLU A 9 -4.21 21.26 -6.24
N PHE A 10 -3.19 21.05 -7.08
CA PHE A 10 -1.85 21.60 -6.85
C PHE A 10 -1.83 23.13 -6.87
N LEU A 11 -2.57 23.77 -7.78
CA LEU A 11 -2.63 25.24 -7.83
C LEU A 11 -3.24 25.84 -6.54
N GLU A 12 -4.18 25.13 -5.91
CA GLU A 12 -4.78 25.52 -4.64
C GLU A 12 -3.89 25.19 -3.43
N ARG A 13 -3.38 23.95 -3.35
CA ARG A 13 -2.67 23.42 -2.17
C ARG A 13 -1.17 23.70 -2.17
N ARG A 14 -0.58 23.96 -3.34
CA ARG A 14 0.86 24.15 -3.59
C ARG A 14 1.75 22.93 -3.24
N ASP A 15 1.15 21.79 -2.97
CA ASP A 15 1.81 20.50 -2.71
C ASP A 15 0.90 19.36 -3.21
N LEU A 16 1.47 18.37 -3.91
CA LEU A 16 0.73 17.28 -4.53
C LEU A 16 1.61 16.05 -4.82
N ASP A 17 1.31 14.90 -4.21
CA ASP A 17 1.91 13.59 -4.51
C ASP A 17 1.05 12.76 -5.47
N LEU A 18 1.56 12.29 -6.61
CA LEU A 18 0.91 11.29 -7.49
C LEU A 18 1.87 10.23 -8.02
N ALA A 19 1.33 9.07 -8.42
CA ALA A 19 2.04 8.15 -9.31
C ALA A 19 1.77 8.47 -10.80
N HIS A 20 2.80 8.32 -11.63
CA HIS A 20 2.67 8.40 -13.08
C HIS A 20 3.45 7.28 -13.75
N GLU A 21 2.82 6.62 -14.72
CA GLU A 21 3.43 5.60 -15.54
C GLU A 21 3.80 6.16 -16.91
N ILE A 22 5.02 5.90 -17.35
CA ILE A 22 5.44 6.04 -18.75
C ILE A 22 5.44 4.62 -19.34
N PRO A 23 4.45 4.26 -20.18
CA PRO A 23 4.31 2.91 -20.71
C PRO A 23 5.61 2.41 -21.38
N GLY A 24 6.03 1.21 -21.01
CA GLY A 24 7.26 0.59 -21.54
C GLY A 24 8.58 1.14 -20.98
N LEU A 25 8.54 2.13 -20.08
CA LEU A 25 9.74 2.72 -19.48
C LEU A 25 9.80 2.52 -17.96
N ALA A 26 8.96 3.22 -17.20
CA ALA A 26 8.97 3.18 -15.74
C ALA A 26 7.74 3.84 -15.13
N ARG A 27 7.47 3.52 -13.85
CA ARG A 27 6.56 4.28 -12.99
C ARG A 27 7.37 5.24 -12.12
N PHE A 28 6.78 6.39 -11.79
CA PHE A 28 7.39 7.41 -10.95
C PHE A 28 6.39 7.87 -9.90
N ARG A 29 6.87 8.05 -8.67
CA ARG A 29 6.20 8.90 -7.68
C ARG A 29 6.68 10.33 -7.91
N ALA A 30 5.77 11.21 -8.29
CA ALA A 30 6.01 12.62 -8.48
C ALA A 30 5.40 13.39 -7.29
N ASN A 31 6.21 14.23 -6.63
CA ASN A 31 5.72 15.26 -5.73
C ASN A 31 5.90 16.62 -6.43
N PHE A 32 4.81 17.35 -6.65
CA PHE A 32 4.82 18.73 -7.14
C PHE A 32 4.76 19.66 -5.94
N LEU A 33 5.65 20.65 -5.89
CA LEU A 33 5.79 21.56 -4.77
C LEU A 33 6.08 22.98 -5.25
N CYS A 34 5.86 23.97 -4.37
CA CYS A 34 6.40 25.32 -4.56
C CYS A 34 7.58 25.54 -3.62
N ASN A 35 8.68 26.08 -4.15
CA ASN A 35 9.83 26.55 -3.38
C ASN A 35 10.05 28.05 -3.62
N HIS A 36 11.13 28.60 -3.04
CA HIS A 36 11.46 30.03 -3.16
C HIS A 36 11.55 30.52 -4.63
N TRP A 37 11.93 29.64 -5.55
CA TRP A 37 12.12 29.96 -6.97
C TRP A 37 10.88 29.71 -7.84
N GLY A 38 9.81 29.16 -7.26
CA GLY A 38 8.57 28.86 -7.96
C GLY A 38 8.19 27.37 -7.88
N GLN A 39 7.46 26.91 -8.90
CA GLN A 39 6.97 25.53 -8.97
C GLN A 39 8.10 24.56 -9.32
N ALA A 40 8.15 23.43 -8.65
CA ALA A 40 9.11 22.36 -8.86
C ALA A 40 8.43 20.99 -8.76
N ALA A 41 9.14 19.96 -9.21
CA ALA A 41 8.72 18.57 -9.03
C ALA A 41 9.91 17.69 -8.66
N VAL A 42 9.69 16.76 -7.74
CA VAL A 42 10.63 15.68 -7.42
C VAL A 42 10.05 14.38 -7.94
N LEU A 43 10.78 13.71 -8.83
CA LEU A 43 10.40 12.40 -9.38
C LEU A 43 11.29 11.32 -8.78
N ARG A 44 10.67 10.33 -8.13
CA ARG A 44 11.34 9.11 -7.66
C ARG A 44 10.84 7.94 -8.49
N GLN A 45 11.77 7.22 -9.12
CA GLN A 45 11.41 6.01 -9.87
C GLN A 45 10.87 4.95 -8.92
N ILE A 46 9.75 4.35 -9.32
CA ILE A 46 9.14 3.21 -8.66
C ILE A 46 9.66 1.94 -9.36
N PRO A 47 10.24 0.98 -8.62
CA PRO A 47 10.70 -0.26 -9.22
C PRO A 47 9.56 -1.02 -9.91
N ALA A 48 9.72 -1.30 -11.21
CA ALA A 48 8.69 -2.03 -11.97
C ALA A 48 8.74 -3.55 -11.73
N LYS A 49 9.92 -4.09 -11.40
CA LYS A 49 10.08 -5.52 -11.14
C LYS A 49 9.68 -5.84 -9.70
N ILE A 50 8.66 -6.67 -9.55
CA ILE A 50 8.33 -7.29 -8.27
C ILE A 50 9.36 -8.40 -8.01
N MET A 51 10.06 -8.32 -6.88
CA MET A 51 11.06 -9.32 -6.48
C MET A 51 10.36 -10.50 -5.78
N SER A 52 10.79 -11.73 -6.08
CA SER A 52 10.25 -12.91 -5.40
C SER A 52 10.81 -13.08 -3.97
N PHE A 53 10.28 -14.05 -3.22
CA PHE A 53 10.86 -14.43 -1.93
C PHE A 53 12.32 -14.86 -2.05
N GLU A 54 12.64 -15.59 -3.11
CA GLU A 54 13.98 -16.10 -3.39
C GLU A 54 14.93 -14.96 -3.79
N ASP A 55 14.48 -14.02 -4.63
CA ASP A 55 15.24 -12.81 -4.98
C ASP A 55 15.63 -11.99 -3.73
N LEU A 56 14.69 -11.90 -2.77
CA LEU A 56 14.87 -11.15 -1.52
C LEU A 56 15.50 -11.96 -0.39
N LYS A 57 15.71 -13.27 -0.58
CA LYS A 57 16.16 -14.21 0.46
C LYS A 57 15.30 -14.16 1.72
N LEU A 58 13.99 -13.99 1.55
CA LEU A 58 13.05 -13.95 2.66
C LEU A 58 12.93 -15.33 3.32
N PRO A 59 12.81 -15.42 4.65
CA PRO A 59 12.61 -16.70 5.32
C PRO A 59 11.33 -17.40 4.86
N GLU A 60 11.41 -18.70 4.58
CA GLU A 60 10.26 -19.53 4.20
C GLU A 60 9.12 -19.50 5.23
N ALA A 61 9.44 -19.23 6.50
CA ALA A 61 8.46 -19.05 7.56
C ALA A 61 7.43 -17.93 7.23
N LEU A 62 7.81 -16.90 6.47
CA LEU A 62 6.91 -15.83 6.06
C LEU A 62 5.85 -16.29 5.04
N LYS A 63 6.10 -17.37 4.28
CA LYS A 63 5.08 -17.96 3.39
C LYS A 63 3.90 -18.50 4.20
N LYS A 64 4.10 -18.92 5.45
CA LYS A 64 3.00 -19.35 6.33
C LYS A 64 2.01 -18.22 6.62
N LEU A 65 2.50 -16.98 6.72
CA LEU A 65 1.64 -15.80 6.93
C LEU A 65 0.76 -15.51 5.70
N CYS A 66 1.22 -15.87 4.50
CA CYS A 66 0.48 -15.72 3.26
C CYS A 66 -0.68 -16.72 3.12
N HIS A 67 -0.71 -17.78 3.94
CA HIS A 67 -1.72 -18.83 3.94
C HIS A 67 -2.71 -18.70 5.11
N LEU A 68 -2.63 -17.61 5.89
CA LEU A 68 -3.64 -17.33 6.91
C LEU A 68 -5.01 -17.09 6.25
N ASN A 69 -6.09 -17.49 6.92
CA ASN A 69 -7.44 -17.24 6.41
C ASN A 69 -7.90 -15.80 6.71
N GLU A 70 -7.52 -15.29 7.88
CA GLU A 70 -7.94 -13.98 8.40
C GLU A 70 -6.90 -13.46 9.40
N GLY A 71 -7.00 -12.18 9.76
CA GLY A 71 -6.17 -11.55 10.78
C GLY A 71 -5.37 -10.36 10.24
N LEU A 72 -4.40 -9.89 11.03
CA LEU A 72 -3.56 -8.73 10.69
C LEU A 72 -2.08 -9.14 10.62
N VAL A 73 -1.45 -8.90 9.47
CA VAL A 73 -0.01 -9.05 9.25
C VAL A 73 0.59 -7.68 9.00
N VAL A 74 1.53 -7.27 9.86
CA VAL A 74 2.17 -5.95 9.74
C VAL A 74 3.66 -6.10 9.47
N VAL A 75 4.14 -5.44 8.41
CA VAL A 75 5.57 -5.33 8.10
C VAL A 75 6.07 -3.96 8.57
N THR A 76 7.07 -3.95 9.46
CA THR A 76 7.53 -2.70 10.10
C THR A 76 9.00 -2.42 9.84
N GLY A 77 9.39 -1.16 10.09
CA GLY A 77 10.76 -0.68 9.92
C GLY A 77 10.80 0.77 9.43
N PRO A 78 12.00 1.39 9.42
CA PRO A 78 12.18 2.76 8.97
C PRO A 78 11.91 2.92 7.46
N THR A 79 11.85 4.17 7.00
CA THR A 79 11.76 4.46 5.55
C THR A 79 12.97 3.87 4.82
N GLY A 80 12.72 3.23 3.68
CA GLY A 80 13.77 2.59 2.89
C GLY A 80 14.24 1.21 3.37
N SER A 81 13.63 0.63 4.42
CA SER A 81 14.01 -0.70 4.93
C SER A 81 13.46 -1.89 4.12
N GLY A 82 12.82 -1.64 2.97
CA GLY A 82 12.25 -2.69 2.11
C GLY A 82 10.86 -3.20 2.48
N LYS A 83 10.09 -2.49 3.33
CA LYS A 83 8.73 -2.91 3.76
C LYS A 83 7.80 -3.19 2.57
N SER A 84 7.67 -2.22 1.66
CA SER A 84 6.80 -2.35 0.49
C SER A 84 7.29 -3.44 -0.45
N THR A 85 8.61 -3.60 -0.61
CA THR A 85 9.20 -4.67 -1.42
C THR A 85 8.89 -6.06 -0.85
N THR A 86 8.96 -6.22 0.47
CA THR A 86 8.57 -7.45 1.17
C THR A 86 7.08 -7.73 1.00
N LEU A 87 6.21 -6.73 1.20
CA LEU A 87 4.77 -6.91 0.99
C LEU A 87 4.42 -7.22 -0.47
N ALA A 88 5.07 -6.57 -1.43
CA ALA A 88 4.90 -6.89 -2.85
C ALA A 88 5.29 -8.35 -3.13
N ALA A 89 6.38 -8.85 -2.56
CA ALA A 89 6.75 -10.27 -2.69
C ALA A 89 5.69 -11.20 -2.06
N MET A 90 5.14 -10.84 -0.90
CA MET A 90 4.06 -11.59 -0.24
C MET A 90 2.78 -11.63 -1.06
N ILE A 91 2.30 -10.47 -1.54
CA ILE A 91 1.11 -10.39 -2.39
C ILE A 91 1.33 -11.11 -3.73
N ASP A 92 2.51 -11.01 -4.33
CA ASP A 92 2.80 -11.72 -5.58
C ASP A 92 2.88 -13.25 -5.39
N TYR A 93 3.41 -13.70 -4.24
CA TYR A 93 3.36 -15.11 -3.86
C TYR A 93 1.92 -15.61 -3.74
N ILE A 94 1.04 -14.86 -3.07
CA ILE A 94 -0.39 -15.18 -2.96
C ILE A 94 -1.02 -15.21 -4.35
N ASN A 95 -0.79 -14.19 -5.17
CA ASN A 95 -1.32 -14.08 -6.52
C ASN A 95 -0.89 -15.22 -7.44
N THR A 96 0.30 -15.76 -7.24
CA THR A 96 0.85 -16.85 -8.05
C THR A 96 0.33 -18.21 -7.59
N ASN A 97 0.10 -18.39 -6.29
CA ASN A 97 -0.13 -19.71 -5.70
C ASN A 97 -1.57 -19.98 -5.29
N LEU A 98 -2.33 -18.94 -4.95
CA LEU A 98 -3.68 -19.01 -4.36
C LEU A 98 -4.70 -18.31 -5.27
N THR A 99 -5.98 -18.64 -5.08
CA THR A 99 -7.10 -17.95 -5.75
C THR A 99 -7.79 -17.08 -4.73
N LYS A 100 -7.47 -15.78 -4.74
CA LYS A 100 -7.96 -14.79 -3.77
C LYS A 100 -8.47 -13.53 -4.45
N HIS A 101 -9.40 -12.84 -3.81
CA HIS A 101 -9.78 -11.48 -4.13
C HIS A 101 -8.98 -10.51 -3.25
N ILE A 102 -8.06 -9.77 -3.87
CA ILE A 102 -7.13 -8.87 -3.20
C ILE A 102 -7.47 -7.43 -3.56
N ILE A 103 -7.61 -6.57 -2.56
CA ILE A 103 -7.74 -5.12 -2.75
C ILE A 103 -6.54 -4.44 -2.09
N THR A 104 -5.81 -3.62 -2.86
CA THR A 104 -4.77 -2.75 -2.31
C THR A 104 -5.28 -1.32 -2.18
N ILE A 105 -4.90 -0.64 -1.10
CA ILE A 105 -5.22 0.75 -0.81
C ILE A 105 -3.89 1.41 -0.46
N GLU A 106 -3.42 2.31 -1.33
CA GLU A 106 -2.06 2.87 -1.29
C GLU A 106 -2.04 4.37 -1.59
N ASP A 107 -0.97 5.06 -1.22
CA ASP A 107 -0.79 6.51 -1.41
C ASP A 107 0.69 6.89 -1.72
N PRO A 108 1.10 6.88 -3.00
CA PRO A 108 0.42 6.30 -4.16
C PRO A 108 0.71 4.78 -4.31
N ILE A 109 0.14 4.13 -5.33
CA ILE A 109 0.39 2.70 -5.60
C ILE A 109 1.86 2.48 -5.98
N GLU A 110 2.58 1.69 -5.19
CA GLU A 110 4.00 1.39 -5.42
C GLU A 110 4.16 0.24 -6.43
N PHE A 111 3.54 -0.92 -6.22
CA PHE A 111 3.68 -2.06 -7.11
C PHE A 111 2.35 -2.38 -7.81
N VAL A 112 2.38 -2.49 -9.14
CA VAL A 112 1.21 -2.95 -9.91
C VAL A 112 1.36 -4.44 -10.16
N HIS A 113 0.56 -5.23 -9.46
CA HIS A 113 0.56 -6.67 -9.62
C HIS A 113 -0.26 -7.05 -10.86
N PRO A 114 0.32 -7.73 -11.86
CA PRO A 114 -0.46 -8.28 -12.97
C PRO A 114 -1.36 -9.40 -12.45
N VAL A 115 -2.53 -9.56 -13.06
CA VAL A 115 -3.45 -10.65 -12.71
C VAL A 115 -2.80 -12.00 -13.02
N LYS A 116 -2.80 -12.91 -12.04
CA LYS A 116 -2.34 -14.31 -12.18
C LYS A 116 -3.48 -15.27 -11.77
N LYS A 117 -3.38 -15.94 -10.63
CA LYS A 117 -4.48 -16.78 -10.09
C LYS A 117 -5.47 -15.98 -9.24
N SER A 118 -5.03 -14.89 -8.62
CA SER A 118 -5.87 -13.99 -7.84
C SER A 118 -6.37 -12.82 -8.66
N VAL A 119 -7.53 -12.30 -8.29
CA VAL A 119 -8.03 -11.01 -8.77
C VAL A 119 -7.45 -9.93 -7.87
N ILE A 120 -6.82 -8.91 -8.45
CA ILE A 120 -6.20 -7.81 -7.69
C ILE A 120 -6.75 -6.48 -8.18
N ILE A 121 -7.28 -5.68 -7.25
CA ILE A 121 -7.79 -4.33 -7.50
C ILE A 121 -6.92 -3.35 -6.73
N HIS A 122 -6.26 -2.43 -7.43
CA HIS A 122 -5.41 -1.42 -6.81
C HIS A 122 -6.18 -0.09 -6.69
N ARG A 123 -6.24 0.47 -5.48
CA ARG A 123 -6.90 1.76 -5.21
C ARG A 123 -5.88 2.75 -4.68
N GLU A 124 -5.68 3.84 -5.43
CA GLU A 124 -4.81 4.94 -5.03
C GLU A 124 -5.63 6.02 -4.32
N VAL A 125 -5.18 6.46 -3.14
CA VAL A 125 -5.76 7.60 -2.42
C VAL A 125 -5.50 8.88 -3.21
N GLY A 126 -6.50 9.75 -3.30
CA GLY A 126 -6.48 10.96 -4.13
C GLY A 126 -6.94 10.74 -5.58
N GLU A 127 -6.76 9.54 -6.13
CA GLU A 127 -7.15 9.22 -7.52
C GLU A 127 -8.41 8.33 -7.59
N HIS A 128 -8.41 7.18 -6.92
CA HIS A 128 -9.50 6.19 -6.94
C HIS A 128 -10.40 6.23 -5.68
N THR A 129 -9.97 6.96 -4.65
CA THR A 129 -10.66 7.10 -3.37
C THR A 129 -10.20 8.37 -2.66
N GLU A 130 -11.05 9.00 -1.85
CA GLU A 130 -10.70 10.25 -1.17
C GLU A 130 -9.73 10.06 0.00
N SER A 131 -9.84 8.94 0.72
CA SER A 131 -9.01 8.63 1.87
C SER A 131 -8.89 7.12 2.09
N PHE A 132 -7.94 6.70 2.93
CA PHE A 132 -7.84 5.33 3.42
C PHE A 132 -9.12 4.88 4.12
N GLY A 133 -9.72 5.75 4.95
CA GLY A 133 -10.94 5.42 5.68
C GLY A 133 -12.14 5.17 4.77
N THR A 134 -12.33 6.01 3.74
CA THR A 134 -13.38 5.80 2.73
C THR A 134 -13.12 4.53 1.92
N ALA A 135 -11.86 4.25 1.59
CA ALA A 135 -11.49 3.05 0.85
C ALA A 135 -11.75 1.77 1.64
N LEU A 136 -11.37 1.73 2.92
CA LEU A 136 -11.58 0.61 3.83
C LEU A 136 -13.06 0.32 4.08
N LYS A 137 -13.88 1.36 4.32
CA LYS A 137 -15.34 1.22 4.44
C LYS A 137 -15.99 0.73 3.15
N GLY A 138 -15.43 1.08 2.00
CA GLY A 138 -15.82 0.51 0.69
C GLY A 138 -15.46 -0.96 0.58
N ALA A 139 -14.21 -1.31 0.90
CA ALA A 139 -13.68 -2.67 0.83
C ALA A 139 -14.50 -3.70 1.61
N MET A 140 -15.04 -3.34 2.77
CA MET A 140 -15.94 -4.20 3.56
C MET A 140 -17.17 -4.70 2.78
N ARG A 141 -17.55 -4.02 1.68
CA ARG A 141 -18.70 -4.38 0.82
C ARG A 141 -18.29 -4.98 -0.53
N HIS A 142 -16.98 -5.13 -0.75
CA HIS A 142 -16.44 -5.67 -2.00
C HIS A 142 -16.13 -7.17 -1.89
N ASP A 143 -16.38 -7.80 -0.74
CA ASP A 143 -16.08 -9.21 -0.48
C ASP A 143 -14.59 -9.58 -0.79
N PRO A 144 -13.59 -8.83 -0.29
CA PRO A 144 -12.19 -9.20 -0.47
C PRO A 144 -11.79 -10.31 0.52
N ASP A 145 -11.02 -11.29 0.05
CA ASP A 145 -10.31 -12.18 0.94
C ASP A 145 -9.16 -11.44 1.68
N ILE A 146 -8.49 -10.54 0.94
CA ILE A 146 -7.26 -9.90 1.38
C ILE A 146 -7.32 -8.40 1.15
N LEU A 147 -6.90 -7.64 2.16
CA LEU A 147 -6.68 -6.20 2.06
C LEU A 147 -5.20 -5.88 2.28
N LEU A 148 -4.60 -5.13 1.36
CA LEU A 148 -3.32 -4.47 1.58
C LEU A 148 -3.58 -2.99 1.87
N VAL A 149 -3.27 -2.54 3.07
CA VAL A 149 -3.35 -1.15 3.49
C VAL A 149 -1.93 -0.60 3.57
N GLY A 150 -1.55 0.31 2.68
CA GLY A 150 -0.18 0.84 2.53
C GLY A 150 0.54 1.17 3.85
N GLU A 151 0.52 2.44 4.27
CA GLU A 151 1.13 2.85 5.54
C GLU A 151 0.04 3.32 6.50
N MET A 152 -0.12 2.62 7.63
CA MET A 152 -1.14 2.94 8.63
C MET A 152 -0.65 4.05 9.57
N ARG A 153 -0.51 5.28 9.05
CA ARG A 153 0.01 6.43 9.81
C ARG A 153 -0.95 6.91 10.90
N GLU A 154 -2.23 6.99 10.52
CA GLU A 154 -3.30 7.56 11.32
C GLU A 154 -4.00 6.49 12.17
N LEU A 155 -4.36 6.85 13.41
CA LEU A 155 -5.04 5.94 14.34
C LEU A 155 -6.38 5.45 13.77
N GLU A 156 -7.12 6.29 13.04
CA GLU A 156 -8.37 5.89 12.38
C GLU A 156 -8.13 4.78 11.34
N THR A 157 -7.05 4.87 10.56
CA THR A 157 -6.70 3.85 9.57
C THR A 157 -6.34 2.52 10.25
N ILE A 158 -5.58 2.56 11.35
CA ILE A 158 -5.28 1.36 12.16
C ILE A 158 -6.57 0.72 12.69
N LYS A 159 -7.45 1.52 13.27
CA LYS A 159 -8.74 1.06 13.83
C LYS A 159 -9.62 0.40 12.77
N LEU A 160 -9.71 0.99 11.58
CA LEU A 160 -10.48 0.42 10.46
C LEU A 160 -9.84 -0.86 9.91
N ALA A 161 -8.52 -0.91 9.79
CA ALA A 161 -7.80 -2.12 9.37
C ALA A 161 -8.03 -3.28 10.34
N LEU A 162 -8.00 -3.02 11.65
CA LEU A 162 -8.36 -4.01 12.66
C LEU A 162 -9.82 -4.45 12.55
N GLY A 163 -10.74 -3.50 12.33
CA GLY A 163 -12.14 -3.81 12.07
C GLY A 163 -12.32 -4.78 10.89
N CYS A 164 -11.59 -4.56 9.79
CA CYS A 164 -11.59 -5.50 8.66
C CYS A 164 -11.02 -6.87 9.05
N ALA A 165 -9.90 -6.91 9.77
CA ALA A 165 -9.30 -8.16 10.22
C ALA A 165 -10.25 -8.96 11.14
N SER A 166 -10.97 -8.29 12.04
CA SER A 166 -11.98 -8.92 12.91
C SER A 166 -13.24 -9.38 12.18
N MET A 167 -13.48 -8.91 10.96
CA MET A 167 -14.58 -9.35 10.09
C MET A 167 -14.22 -10.56 9.22
N GLY A 168 -13.03 -11.16 9.42
CA GLY A 168 -12.61 -12.38 8.72
C GLY A 168 -11.79 -12.15 7.46
N MET A 169 -11.33 -10.92 7.20
CA MET A 169 -10.38 -10.63 6.13
C MET A 169 -8.94 -10.83 6.61
N LEU A 170 -8.03 -11.20 5.70
CA LEU A 170 -6.60 -11.12 5.96
C LEU A 170 -6.07 -9.74 5.55
N VAL A 171 -5.65 -8.95 6.52
CA VAL A 171 -5.19 -7.58 6.31
C VAL A 171 -3.66 -7.54 6.40
N PHE A 172 -3.02 -7.01 5.37
CA PHE A 172 -1.61 -6.65 5.35
C PHE A 172 -1.47 -5.14 5.50
N GLY A 173 -0.44 -4.68 6.21
CA GLY A 173 -0.07 -3.27 6.18
C GLY A 173 1.30 -2.97 6.73
N THR A 174 1.66 -1.68 6.76
CA THR A 174 2.94 -1.23 7.30
C THR A 174 2.82 -0.21 8.43
N LEU A 175 3.82 -0.24 9.32
CA LEU A 175 4.03 0.73 10.39
C LEU A 175 5.50 1.13 10.48
N HIS A 176 5.77 2.34 11.00
CA HIS A 176 7.12 2.87 11.21
C HIS A 176 7.63 2.62 12.64
N THR A 177 7.53 1.37 13.07
CA THR A 177 8.02 0.90 14.38
C THR A 177 9.23 -0.02 14.22
N ASN A 178 10.14 0.05 15.17
CA ASN A 178 11.44 -0.64 15.10
C ASN A 178 11.48 -1.97 15.86
N SER A 179 10.37 -2.39 16.47
CA SER A 179 10.27 -3.69 17.16
C SER A 179 8.82 -4.15 17.24
N ALA A 180 8.62 -5.46 17.37
CA ALA A 180 7.29 -6.05 17.52
C ALA A 180 6.52 -5.48 18.72
N ALA A 181 7.17 -5.31 19.88
CA ALA A 181 6.55 -4.74 21.07
C ALA A 181 6.01 -3.33 20.81
N LYS A 182 6.82 -2.45 20.22
CA LYS A 182 6.40 -1.08 19.87
C LYS A 182 5.29 -1.05 18.81
N THR A 183 5.27 -2.03 17.90
CA THR A 183 4.19 -2.18 16.93
C THR A 183 2.86 -2.46 17.64
N VAL A 184 2.87 -3.34 18.64
CA VAL A 184 1.69 -3.63 19.45
C VAL A 184 1.27 -2.39 20.24
N ASP A 185 2.19 -1.71 20.93
CA ASP A 185 1.90 -0.47 21.66
C ASP A 185 1.22 0.56 20.75
N ARG A 186 1.79 0.79 19.56
CA ARG A 186 1.23 1.73 18.57
C ARG A 186 -0.16 1.34 18.09
N ILE A 187 -0.44 0.05 17.99
CA ILE A 187 -1.77 -0.45 17.60
C ILE A 187 -2.77 -0.24 18.75
N VAL A 188 -2.35 -0.47 19.99
CA VAL A 188 -3.18 -0.25 21.19
C VAL A 188 -3.51 1.23 21.36
N ASP A 189 -2.56 2.14 21.08
CA ASP A 189 -2.76 3.60 21.12
C ASP A 189 -3.88 4.10 20.17
N ALA A 190 -4.36 3.28 19.24
CA ALA A 190 -5.47 3.63 18.36
C ALA A 190 -6.85 3.56 19.03
N PHE A 191 -6.93 3.16 20.30
CA PHE A 191 -8.17 2.98 21.06
C PHE A 191 -8.23 3.85 22.32
#